data_AF-A0A9E1VNF0-F1
#
_entry.id   AF-A0A9E1VNF0-F1
#
_cell.length_a   1.000
_cell.length_b   1.000
_cell.length_c   1.000
_cell.angle_alpha   90.00
_cell.angle_beta   90.00
_cell.angle_gamma   90.00
#
_symmetry.space_group_name_H-M   'P 1'
#
loop_
_entity.id
_entity.type
_entity.pdbx_description
1 polymer ?
#
loop_
_entity_poly.entity_id
_entity_poly.type
_entity_poly.pdbx_seq_one_letter_code
_entity_poly.pdbx_strand_id
1 'polypeptide(L)'
;SVTVLKGEGRPINPQLDRAYILAALEPVDYVVIFSEDTPYDLIKLIKPHTLVKGGDYEGKEVAGQDLADELKLVQFVDGKSTTKTIERILKS
;
A
#
# COMPACT_ATOMS: atom_id res chain seq x y z
N SER A 1 -11.24 5.62 0.84
CA SER A 1 -10.25 6.71 0.60
C SER A 1 -9.23 6.79 1.73
N VAL A 2 -7.96 7.13 1.45
CA VAL A 2 -6.89 7.29 2.47
C VAL A 2 -7.28 8.32 3.54
N THR A 3 -8.02 9.36 3.18
CA THR A 3 -8.55 10.37 4.11
C THR A 3 -9.46 9.74 5.18
N VAL A 4 -10.33 8.81 4.79
CA VAL A 4 -11.22 8.09 5.73
C VAL A 4 -10.40 7.28 6.74
N LEU A 5 -9.29 6.69 6.30
CA LEU A 5 -8.45 5.82 7.13
C LEU A 5 -7.44 6.58 7.99
N LYS A 6 -7.03 7.79 7.58
CA LYS A 6 -5.90 8.52 8.17
C LYS A 6 -6.24 9.94 8.63
N GLY A 7 -7.48 10.38 8.45
CA GLY A 7 -7.98 11.69 8.86
C GLY A 7 -7.77 12.80 7.83
N GLU A 8 -8.22 13.99 8.21
CA GLU A 8 -8.07 15.22 7.44
C GLU A 8 -6.58 15.55 7.19
N GLY A 9 -6.29 16.18 6.04
CA GLY A 9 -4.91 16.48 5.63
C GLY A 9 -4.15 15.26 5.09
N ARG A 10 -4.81 14.11 4.86
CA ARG A 10 -4.23 12.94 4.21
C ARG A 10 -5.05 12.51 2.98
N PRO A 11 -4.43 11.95 1.93
CA PRO A 11 -2.98 11.81 1.73
C PRO A 11 -2.31 13.17 1.51
N ILE A 12 -1.00 13.28 1.80
CA ILE A 12 -0.24 14.53 1.59
C ILE A 12 0.03 14.75 0.09
N ASN A 13 0.47 13.69 -0.58
CA ASN A 13 0.74 13.72 -2.01
C ASN A 13 -0.48 13.16 -2.77
N PRO A 14 -0.93 13.84 -3.84
CA PRO A 14 -1.95 13.33 -4.76
C PRO A 14 -1.60 11.95 -5.33
N GLN A 15 -2.61 11.21 -5.80
CA GLN A 15 -2.42 9.83 -6.24
C GLN A 15 -1.43 9.67 -7.40
N LEU A 16 -1.38 10.63 -8.33
CA LEU A 16 -0.47 10.58 -9.48
C LEU A 16 0.99 10.75 -9.04
N ASP A 17 1.28 11.67 -8.12
CA ASP A 17 2.63 11.88 -7.57
C ASP A 17 3.12 10.64 -6.82
N ARG A 18 2.23 9.99 -6.05
CA ARG A 18 2.57 8.73 -5.37
C ARG A 18 2.86 7.61 -6.37
N ALA A 19 2.06 7.50 -7.42
CA ALA A 19 2.27 6.50 -8.47
C ALA A 19 3.59 6.73 -9.21
N TYR A 20 3.92 7.99 -9.52
CA TYR A 20 5.17 8.37 -10.17
C TYR A 20 6.40 7.99 -9.35
N ILE A 21 6.40 8.27 -8.05
CA ILE A 21 7.52 7.89 -7.15
C ILE A 21 7.66 6.38 -7.07
N LEU A 22 6.56 5.62 -6.97
CA LEU A 22 6.60 4.15 -6.93
C LEU A 22 7.14 3.56 -8.24
N ALA A 23 6.71 4.11 -9.39
CA ALA A 23 7.17 3.67 -10.71
C ALA A 23 8.64 3.99 -10.99
N ALA A 24 9.25 4.91 -10.22
CA ALA A 24 10.67 5.23 -10.33
C ALA A 24 11.59 4.28 -9.54
N LEU A 25 11.03 3.35 -8.76
CA LEU A 25 11.81 2.36 -8.03
C LEU A 25 12.23 1.24 -8.99
N GLU A 26 13.53 0.92 -9.02
CA GLU A 26 14.10 -0.17 -9.82
C GLU A 26 13.33 -1.50 -9.75
N PRO A 27 12.86 -2.00 -8.58
CA PRO A 27 12.14 -3.28 -8.50
C PRO A 27 10.65 -3.21 -8.92
N VAL A 28 10.15 -2.09 -9.43
CA VAL A 28 8.72 -1.92 -9.76
C VAL A 28 8.51 -1.90 -11.28
N ASP A 29 7.90 -2.96 -11.82
CA ASP A 29 7.56 -3.03 -13.25
C ASP A 29 6.30 -2.24 -13.62
N TYR A 30 5.28 -2.29 -12.76
CA TYR A 30 3.97 -1.68 -13.02
C TYR A 30 3.35 -1.08 -11.75
N VAL A 31 2.65 0.05 -11.94
CA VAL A 31 1.83 0.69 -10.91
C VAL A 31 0.43 0.89 -11.44
N VAL A 32 -0.56 0.40 -10.71
CA VAL A 32 -1.99 0.53 -11.07
C VAL A 32 -2.72 1.33 -9.99
N ILE A 33 -3.43 2.37 -10.40
CA ILE A 33 -4.35 3.12 -9.55
C ILE A 33 -5.74 2.49 -9.69
N PHE A 34 -6.40 2.25 -8.56
CA PHE A 34 -7.76 1.72 -8.47
C PHE A 34 -8.60 2.58 -7.54
N SER A 35 -9.92 2.58 -7.72
CA SER A 35 -10.86 3.47 -7.00
C SER A 35 -11.78 2.75 -6.03
N GLU A 36 -11.86 1.42 -6.15
CA GLU A 36 -12.64 0.52 -5.31
C GLU A 36 -12.12 0.52 -3.87
N ASP A 37 -12.98 0.17 -2.91
CA ASP A 37 -12.62 0.12 -1.49
C ASP A 37 -11.57 -0.96 -1.18
N THR A 38 -11.54 -2.02 -1.99
CA THR A 38 -10.54 -3.09 -1.91
C THR A 38 -9.97 -3.37 -3.30
N PRO A 39 -8.73 -3.86 -3.41
CA PRO A 39 -8.15 -4.23 -4.70
C PRO A 39 -8.67 -5.58 -5.23
N TYR A 40 -9.75 -6.14 -4.68
CA TYR A 40 -10.20 -7.51 -4.99
C TYR A 40 -10.44 -7.73 -6.49
N ASP A 41 -11.18 -6.83 -7.14
CA ASP A 41 -11.47 -6.93 -8.58
C ASP A 41 -10.21 -6.76 -9.44
N LEU A 42 -9.27 -5.91 -9.01
CA LEU A 42 -7.98 -5.74 -9.66
C LEU A 42 -7.12 -7.01 -9.52
N ILE A 43 -7.07 -7.62 -8.34
CA ILE A 43 -6.36 -8.88 -8.08
C ILE A 43 -6.99 -10.00 -8.92
N LYS A 44 -8.32 -10.05 -9.02
CA LYS A 44 -9.06 -11.01 -9.85
C LYS A 44 -8.73 -10.88 -11.34
N LEU A 45 -8.51 -9.65 -11.81
CA LEU A 45 -8.10 -9.40 -13.19
C LEU A 45 -6.65 -9.81 -13.44
N ILE A 46 -5.73 -9.45 -12.54
CA ILE A 46 -4.29 -9.71 -12.68
C ILE A 46 -3.94 -11.18 -12.45
N LYS A 47 -4.63 -11.85 -11.51
CA LYS A 47 -4.37 -13.22 -11.05
C LYS A 47 -2.90 -13.45 -10.66
N PRO A 48 -2.40 -12.73 -9.65
CA PRO A 48 -1.01 -12.88 -9.23
C PRO A 48 -0.79 -14.27 -8.61
N HIS A 49 0.36 -14.90 -8.89
CA HIS A 49 0.79 -16.09 -8.18
C HIS A 49 1.02 -15.80 -6.69
N THR A 50 1.76 -14.71 -6.38
CA THR A 50 2.06 -14.31 -5.00
C THR A 50 1.45 -12.96 -4.67
N LEU A 51 0.70 -12.88 -3.58
CA LEU A 51 0.19 -11.64 -2.99
C LEU A 51 1.01 -11.30 -1.74
N VAL A 52 1.43 -10.04 -1.60
CA VAL A 52 2.27 -9.59 -0.47
C VAL A 52 1.57 -8.50 0.35
N LYS A 53 1.58 -8.63 1.68
CA LYS A 53 1.09 -7.61 2.63
C LYS A 53 2.04 -7.43 3.81
N GLY A 54 1.88 -6.34 4.54
CA GLY A 54 2.63 -6.07 5.77
C GLY A 54 2.21 -7.00 6.91
N GLY A 55 3.08 -7.18 7.89
CA GLY A 55 2.83 -8.01 9.09
C GLY A 55 1.70 -7.50 9.99
N ASP A 56 1.17 -6.30 9.73
CA ASP A 56 -0.05 -5.79 10.39
C ASP A 56 -1.32 -6.56 9.99
N TYR A 57 -1.23 -7.44 8.99
CA TYR A 57 -2.29 -8.37 8.57
C TYR A 57 -2.21 -9.76 9.22
N GLU A 58 -1.25 -10.00 10.12
CA GLU A 58 -1.19 -11.27 10.87
C GLU A 58 -2.53 -11.54 11.59
N GLY A 59 -3.11 -12.72 11.34
CA GLY A 59 -4.42 -13.11 11.89
C GLY A 59 -5.63 -12.35 11.33
N LYS A 60 -5.48 -11.57 10.24
CA LYS A 60 -6.55 -10.82 9.58
C LYS A 60 -6.74 -11.32 8.14
N GLU A 61 -7.95 -11.16 7.62
CA GLU A 61 -8.19 -11.43 6.20
C GLU A 61 -7.52 -10.38 5.31
N VAL A 62 -6.87 -10.86 4.24
CA VAL A 62 -6.32 -10.04 3.18
C VAL A 62 -7.24 -10.13 1.96
N ALA A 63 -7.72 -8.98 1.47
CA ALA A 63 -8.53 -8.93 0.26
C ALA A 63 -7.77 -9.55 -0.94
N GLY A 64 -8.38 -10.58 -1.56
CA GLY A 64 -7.83 -11.30 -2.70
C GLY A 64 -6.87 -12.43 -2.34
N GLN A 65 -6.72 -12.79 -1.06
CA GLN A 65 -5.90 -13.93 -0.65
C GLN A 65 -6.41 -15.27 -1.20
N ASP A 66 -7.71 -15.39 -1.42
CA ASP A 66 -8.40 -16.54 -2.02
C ASP A 66 -8.17 -16.64 -3.53
N LEU A 67 -7.65 -15.58 -4.16
CA LEU A 67 -7.42 -15.48 -5.60
C LEU A 67 -5.96 -15.69 -6.01
N ALA A 68 -5.04 -15.73 -5.04
CA ALA A 68 -3.61 -15.92 -5.25
C ALA A 68 -3.17 -17.30 -4.76
N ASP A 69 -2.14 -17.88 -5.39
CA ASP A 69 -1.61 -19.18 -5.00
C ASP A 69 -0.86 -19.12 -3.66
N GLU A 70 -0.27 -17.96 -3.35
CA GLU A 70 0.54 -17.75 -2.15
C GLU A 70 0.33 -16.34 -1.55
N LEU A 71 0.07 -16.27 -0.24
CA LEU A 71 0.11 -15.01 0.53
C LEU A 71 1.41 -14.93 1.35
N LYS A 72 2.17 -13.84 1.20
CA LYS A 72 3.33 -13.53 2.04
C LYS A 72 3.09 -12.31 2.91
N LEU A 73 3.32 -12.46 4.21
CA LEU A 73 3.35 -11.35 5.15
C LEU A 73 4.80 -10.96 5.42
N VAL A 74 5.13 -9.67 5.24
CA VAL A 74 6.48 -9.13 5.44
C VAL A 74 6.51 -8.16 6.61
N GLN A 75 7.59 -8.23 7.40
CA GLN A 75 7.77 -7.34 8.54
C GLN A 75 8.06 -5.91 8.09
N PHE A 76 7.55 -4.93 8.84
CA PHE A 76 7.86 -3.53 8.58
C PHE A 76 9.31 -3.22 8.96
N VAL A 77 9.89 -2.25 8.24
CA VAL A 77 11.18 -1.67 8.62
C VAL A 77 10.98 -0.66 9.73
N ASP A 78 11.65 -0.87 10.86
CA ASP A 78 11.55 0.01 12.02
C ASP A 78 11.90 1.46 11.71
N GLY A 79 11.18 2.37 12.37
CA GLY A 79 11.42 3.81 12.27
C GLY A 79 10.95 4.47 10.97
N LYS A 80 10.39 3.74 10.01
CA LYS A 80 9.88 4.29 8.74
C LYS A 80 8.37 4.56 8.82
N SER A 81 7.97 5.83 8.82
CA SER A 81 6.56 6.26 8.78
C SER A 81 6.42 7.68 8.24
N THR A 82 5.37 7.94 7.46
CA THR A 82 5.06 9.30 6.98
C THR A 82 4.74 10.24 8.13
N THR A 83 4.07 9.76 9.18
CA THR A 83 3.77 10.56 10.38
C THR A 83 5.07 10.98 11.08
N LYS A 84 5.95 10.01 11.38
CA LYS A 84 7.26 10.30 12.01
C LYS A 84 8.14 11.21 11.16
N THR A 85 8.03 11.14 9.83
CA THR A 85 8.77 12.01 8.91
C THR A 85 8.27 13.46 9.02
N ILE A 86 6.96 13.68 9.02
CA ILE A 86 6.37 15.01 9.17
C ILE A 86 6.68 15.58 10.55
N GLU A 87 6.53 14.81 11.63
CA GLU A 87 6.87 15.25 12.98
C GLU A 87 8.32 15.71 13.10
N ARG A 88 9.25 15.02 12.43
CA ARG A 88 10.67 15.40 12.42
C ARG A 88 10.91 16.69 11.63
N ILE A 89 10.22 16.89 10.50
CA ILE A 89 10.29 18.14 9.72
C ILE A 89 9.79 19.32 10.56
N LEU A 90 8.67 19.15 11.27
CA LEU A 90 8.07 20.22 12.09
C LEU A 90 8.84 20.54 13.38
N LYS A 91 9.69 19.62 13.85
CA LYS A 91 10.57 19.82 15.01
C LYS A 91 11.93 20.43 14.65
N SER A 92 12.25 20.52 13.36
CA SER A 92 13.47 21.14 12.84
C SER A 92 13.26 22.64 12.64
#